data_AF-A0A7S3H2W9-F1
#
_entry.id   AF-A0A7S3H2W9-F1
#
_cell.length_a   1.000
_cell.length_b   1.000
_cell.length_c   1.000
_cell.angle_alpha   90.00
_cell.angle_beta   90.00
_cell.angle_gamma   90.00
#
_symmetry.space_group_name_H-M   'P 1'
#
loop_
_entity.id
_entity.type
_entity.pdbx_description
1 polymer ?
#
loop_
_entity_poly.entity_id
_entity_poly.type
_entity_poly.pdbx_seq_one_letter_code
_entity_poly.pdbx_strand_id
1 'polypeptide(L)'
;WTCVAGTIGGCNGKDKFWTGTYCCAEKPMHCVGGLSSACQGHGSVFTGTKCCLPPPTTCVAGSMNGCDGKNQLWTGTYCCVDGAQQCYPSAASDCKGPYTSFTGSQCCVPEDFKCWYGSNCEQQGASRAGVNCCSQQM
;
A
#
# COMPACT_ATOMS: atom_id res chain seq x y z
N TRP A 1 7.74 8.71 -17.09
CA TRP A 1 7.75 9.82 -16.12
C TRP A 1 6.46 9.88 -15.35
N THR A 2 6.55 10.13 -14.04
CA THR A 2 5.42 10.47 -13.16
C THR A 2 5.74 11.77 -12.46
N CYS A 3 4.95 12.81 -12.71
CA CYS A 3 5.17 14.14 -12.15
C CYS A 3 4.10 14.44 -11.09
N VAL A 4 4.54 14.77 -9.89
CA VAL A 4 3.65 15.16 -8.78
C VAL A 4 4.12 16.44 -8.13
N ALA A 5 3.19 17.18 -7.55
CA ALA A 5 3.53 18.37 -6.75
C ALA A 5 4.50 17.95 -5.64
N GLY A 6 5.53 18.77 -5.42
CA GLY A 6 6.63 18.41 -4.52
C GLY A 6 7.39 19.64 -4.06
N THR A 7 8.59 19.42 -3.55
CA THR A 7 9.50 20.51 -3.18
C THR A 7 10.86 20.29 -3.82
N ILE A 8 11.58 21.37 -4.11
CA ILE A 8 12.95 21.28 -4.64
C ILE A 8 13.85 20.43 -3.72
N GLY A 9 13.71 20.59 -2.40
CA GLY A 9 14.46 19.83 -1.40
C GLY A 9 14.17 18.33 -1.43
N GLY A 10 12.91 17.94 -1.62
CA GLY A 10 12.53 16.54 -1.75
C GLY A 10 12.78 15.96 -3.15
N CYS A 11 12.87 16.80 -4.16
CA CYS A 11 13.14 16.41 -5.55
C CYS A 11 14.63 16.38 -5.92
N ASN A 12 15.47 15.95 -4.98
CA ASN A 12 16.91 15.77 -5.20
C ASN A 12 17.24 14.28 -5.39
N GLY A 13 17.93 13.92 -6.48
CA GLY A 13 18.35 12.54 -6.76
C GLY A 13 18.58 12.27 -8.25
N LYS A 14 19.08 11.08 -8.58
CA LYS A 14 19.41 10.70 -9.97
C LYS A 14 18.19 10.33 -10.82
N ASP A 15 17.16 9.75 -10.20
CA ASP A 15 15.99 9.19 -10.91
C ASP A 15 14.78 10.15 -10.96
N LYS A 16 15.04 11.44 -10.72
CA LYS A 16 14.01 12.49 -10.73
C LYS A 16 14.59 13.85 -11.09
N PHE A 17 13.74 14.74 -11.60
CA PHE A 17 14.10 16.13 -11.84
C PHE A 17 13.00 17.10 -11.40
N TRP A 18 13.42 18.32 -11.06
CA TRP A 18 12.54 19.40 -10.61
C TRP A 18 12.16 20.31 -11.77
N THR A 19 10.87 20.59 -11.94
CA THR A 19 10.36 21.47 -13.02
C THR A 19 10.13 22.91 -12.58
N GLY A 20 10.33 23.24 -11.30
CA GLY A 20 9.89 24.50 -10.69
C GLY A 20 8.64 24.36 -9.84
N THR A 21 7.79 23.36 -10.10
CA THR A 21 6.55 23.09 -9.34
C THR A 21 6.33 21.60 -9.08
N TYR A 22 6.76 20.75 -10.00
CA TYR A 22 6.59 19.30 -9.93
C TYR A 22 7.94 18.62 -9.77
N CYS A 23 7.91 17.52 -9.04
CA CYS A 23 8.97 16.54 -9.07
C CYS A 23 8.58 15.40 -10.00
N CYS A 24 9.38 15.16 -11.03
CA CYS A 24 9.13 14.14 -12.04
C CYS A 24 10.07 12.95 -11.83
N ALA A 25 9.53 11.82 -11.39
CA ALA A 25 10.25 10.54 -11.33
C ALA A 25 10.30 9.88 -12.71
N GLU A 26 11.40 9.22 -13.05
CA GLU A 26 11.67 8.69 -14.40
C GLU A 26 10.66 7.65 -14.89
N LYS A 27 10.03 6.92 -13.97
CA LYS A 27 9.17 5.76 -14.26
C LYS A 27 7.70 6.02 -13.90
N PRO A 28 6.74 5.22 -14.41
CA PRO A 28 5.38 5.18 -13.88
C PRO A 28 5.41 4.81 -12.39
N MET A 29 4.76 5.61 -11.55
CA MET A 29 4.73 5.44 -10.10
C MET A 29 3.32 5.69 -9.56
N HIS A 30 2.96 5.01 -8.46
CA HIS A 30 1.79 5.32 -7.65
C HIS A 30 2.20 6.24 -6.49
N CYS A 31 1.68 7.47 -6.44
CA CYS A 31 2.13 8.48 -5.49
C CYS A 31 1.07 8.86 -4.46
N VAL A 32 1.37 8.67 -3.18
CA VAL A 32 0.51 9.03 -2.04
C VAL A 32 1.19 10.01 -1.10
N GLY A 33 0.42 10.62 -0.20
CA GLY A 33 1.00 11.48 0.85
C GLY A 33 1.98 10.70 1.71
N GLY A 34 3.08 11.33 2.13
CA GLY A 34 4.03 10.68 3.00
C GLY A 34 5.11 11.61 3.53
N LEU A 35 5.97 11.07 4.39
CA LEU A 35 7.08 11.76 5.03
C LEU A 35 8.41 11.22 4.49
N SER A 36 9.41 12.10 4.36
CA SER A 36 10.74 11.74 3.87
C SER A 36 11.40 10.61 4.69
N SER A 37 11.19 10.61 6.01
CA SER A 37 11.76 9.60 6.92
C SER A 37 11.11 8.22 6.81
N ALA A 38 9.88 8.14 6.30
CA ALA A 38 9.12 6.90 6.20
C ALA A 38 9.06 6.36 4.76
N CYS A 39 9.21 7.23 3.76
CA CYS A 39 9.25 6.86 2.35
C CYS A 39 10.63 6.31 1.95
N GLN A 40 10.97 5.11 2.41
CA GLN A 40 12.27 4.48 2.18
C GLN A 40 12.11 2.99 1.89
N GLY A 41 12.83 2.45 0.90
CA GLY A 41 12.71 1.05 0.47
C GLY A 41 11.64 0.82 -0.60
N HIS A 42 11.41 -0.43 -1.00
CA HIS A 42 10.43 -0.84 -2.05
C HIS A 42 10.56 -0.08 -3.38
N GLY A 43 11.76 0.42 -3.72
CA GLY A 43 11.96 1.28 -4.90
C GLY A 43 11.20 2.61 -4.82
N SER A 44 10.80 3.04 -3.63
CA SER A 44 10.05 4.28 -3.42
C SER A 44 10.89 5.52 -3.65
N VAL A 45 10.24 6.59 -4.10
CA VAL A 45 10.84 7.88 -4.38
C VAL A 45 10.06 8.96 -3.64
N PHE A 46 10.72 9.62 -2.70
CA PHE A 46 10.16 10.81 -2.07
C PHE A 46 10.33 12.04 -2.98
N THR A 47 9.27 12.84 -3.08
CA THR A 47 9.19 14.01 -3.99
C THR A 47 9.07 15.34 -3.24
N GLY A 48 9.14 15.31 -1.91
CA GLY A 48 8.99 16.48 -1.04
C GLY A 48 7.67 16.53 -0.30
N THR A 49 6.61 15.99 -0.89
CA THR A 49 5.28 15.88 -0.24
C THR A 49 4.63 14.52 -0.46
N LYS A 50 5.06 13.78 -1.49
CA LYS A 50 4.53 12.46 -1.83
C LYS A 50 5.60 11.38 -1.74
N CYS A 51 5.18 10.20 -1.30
CA CYS A 51 5.89 8.95 -1.47
C CYS A 51 5.37 8.23 -2.72
N CYS A 52 6.23 8.01 -3.70
CA CYS A 52 5.89 7.37 -4.96
C CYS A 52 6.46 5.95 -4.98
N LEU A 53 5.62 4.93 -5.18
CA LEU A 53 6.01 3.52 -5.22
C LEU A 53 5.83 2.91 -6.62
N PRO A 54 6.61 1.89 -7.01
CA PRO A 54 6.42 1.18 -8.27
C PRO A 54 5.08 0.43 -8.31
N PRO A 55 4.24 0.59 -9.35
CA PRO A 55 3.02 -0.18 -9.48
C PRO A 55 3.30 -1.65 -9.85
N PRO A 56 2.38 -2.58 -9.58
CA PRO A 56 1.13 -2.37 -8.84
C PRO A 56 1.36 -2.22 -7.33
N THR A 57 0.65 -1.28 -6.72
CA THR A 57 0.66 -1.03 -5.26
C THR A 57 -0.72 -0.53 -4.85
N THR A 58 -1.19 -0.96 -3.69
CA THR A 58 -2.43 -0.47 -3.09
C THR A 58 -2.13 0.25 -1.78
N CYS A 59 -2.44 1.53 -1.70
CA CYS A 59 -2.21 2.33 -0.51
C CYS A 59 -3.53 2.68 0.19
N VAL A 60 -3.63 2.33 1.47
CA VAL A 60 -4.84 2.56 2.29
C VAL A 60 -4.50 3.24 3.60
N ALA A 61 -5.50 3.84 4.24
CA ALA A 61 -5.35 4.36 5.59
C ALA A 61 -4.95 3.24 6.55
N GLY A 62 -4.14 3.57 7.54
CA GLY A 62 -3.52 2.56 8.39
C GLY A 62 -2.75 3.17 9.54
N SER A 63 -1.96 2.34 10.21
CA SER A 63 -1.07 2.78 11.28
C SER A 63 0.34 2.23 11.05
N MET A 64 1.35 2.95 11.54
CA MET A 64 2.75 2.53 11.44
C MET A 64 2.97 1.13 12.00
N ASN A 65 2.42 0.83 13.18
CA ASN A 65 2.58 -0.47 13.84
C ASN A 65 1.77 -1.59 13.18
N GLY A 66 0.76 -1.25 12.37
CA GLY A 66 0.01 -2.24 11.61
C GLY A 66 0.45 -2.35 10.17
N CYS A 67 1.52 -1.66 9.76
CA CYS A 67 2.05 -1.63 8.40
C CYS A 67 3.53 -2.04 8.41
N ASP A 68 3.79 -3.23 8.93
CA ASP A 68 5.12 -3.77 9.20
C ASP A 68 5.37 -5.11 8.49
N GLY A 69 4.43 -5.54 7.64
CA GLY A 69 4.56 -6.73 6.82
C GLY A 69 5.64 -6.59 5.74
N LYS A 70 6.21 -7.72 5.30
CA LYS A 70 7.32 -7.78 4.35
C LYS A 70 7.06 -7.10 3.00
N ASN A 71 5.80 -7.07 2.58
CA ASN A 71 5.37 -6.49 1.31
C ASN A 71 4.62 -5.17 1.53
N GLN A 72 4.91 -4.49 2.64
CA GLN A 72 4.23 -3.27 3.04
C GLN A 72 5.24 -2.15 3.29
N LEU A 73 4.85 -0.93 2.93
CA LEU A 73 5.59 0.28 3.24
C LEU A 73 4.67 1.28 3.95
N TRP A 74 5.03 1.64 5.17
CA TRP A 74 4.44 2.79 5.83
C TRP A 74 5.04 4.08 5.27
N THR A 75 4.20 4.91 4.65
CA THR A 75 4.66 6.15 4.01
C THR A 75 4.74 7.33 4.98
N GLY A 76 4.31 7.19 6.23
CA GLY A 76 4.06 8.30 7.15
C GLY A 76 2.60 8.77 7.17
N THR A 77 1.79 8.33 6.21
CA THR A 77 0.36 8.69 6.12
C THR A 77 -0.51 7.50 5.72
N TYR A 78 -0.05 6.71 4.75
CA TYR A 78 -0.72 5.52 4.25
C TYR A 78 0.14 4.29 4.45
N CYS A 79 -0.52 3.14 4.60
CA CYS A 79 0.12 1.84 4.45
C CYS A 79 -0.05 1.37 3.00
N CYS A 80 1.06 1.15 2.31
CA CYS A 80 1.07 0.68 0.93
C CYS A 80 1.47 -0.79 0.89
N VAL A 81 0.67 -1.62 0.23
CA VAL A 81 0.91 -3.06 0.05
C VAL A 81 1.27 -3.30 -1.40
N ASP A 82 2.34 -4.07 -1.65
CA ASP A 82 2.74 -4.46 -3.00
C ASP A 82 1.62 -5.28 -3.67
N GLY A 83 1.41 -5.06 -4.97
CA GLY A 83 0.32 -5.68 -5.73
C GLY A 83 -0.98 -4.87 -5.72
N ALA A 84 -1.89 -5.30 -6.58
CA ALA A 84 -3.25 -4.80 -6.58
C ALA A 84 -4.06 -5.59 -5.54
N GLN A 85 -4.69 -4.88 -4.61
CA GLN A 85 -5.35 -5.46 -3.45
C GLN A 85 -6.77 -4.91 -3.32
N GLN A 86 -7.66 -5.72 -2.78
CA GLN A 86 -8.93 -5.28 -2.22
C GLN A 86 -8.81 -5.27 -0.70
N CYS A 87 -9.18 -4.15 -0.07
CA CYS A 87 -9.00 -3.93 1.36
C CYS A 87 -10.34 -3.66 2.04
N TYR A 88 -10.52 -4.28 3.21
CA TYR A 88 -11.75 -4.17 3.99
C TYR A 88 -11.47 -3.64 5.39
N PRO A 89 -12.27 -2.71 5.92
CA PRO A 89 -12.19 -2.29 7.32
C PRO A 89 -12.23 -3.49 8.26
N SER A 90 -11.24 -3.59 9.14
CA SER A 90 -11.11 -4.73 10.04
C SER A 90 -10.27 -4.39 11.26
N ALA A 91 -10.50 -5.11 12.37
CA ALA A 91 -9.50 -5.22 13.42
C ALA A 91 -8.39 -6.19 12.99
N ALA A 92 -7.23 -6.14 13.66
CA ALA A 92 -6.14 -7.10 13.43
C ALA A 92 -6.60 -8.55 13.65
N SER A 93 -7.48 -8.79 14.63
CA SER A 93 -8.05 -10.10 14.95
C SER A 93 -8.92 -10.70 13.84
N ASP A 94 -9.43 -9.86 12.94
CA ASP A 94 -10.28 -10.26 11.82
C ASP A 94 -9.52 -10.27 10.48
N CYS A 95 -8.19 -10.17 10.52
CA CYS A 95 -7.31 -10.29 9.37
C CYS A 95 -6.48 -11.56 9.50
N LYS A 96 -6.93 -12.65 8.86
CA LYS A 96 -6.35 -13.97 9.04
C LYS A 96 -6.26 -14.75 7.73
N GLY A 97 -5.14 -15.44 7.55
CA GLY A 97 -4.90 -16.29 6.40
C GLY A 97 -3.59 -15.94 5.71
N PRO A 98 -3.05 -16.87 4.91
CA PRO A 98 -1.72 -16.74 4.33
C PRO A 98 -1.59 -15.61 3.31
N TYR A 99 -2.70 -15.14 2.75
CA TYR A 99 -2.74 -14.09 1.73
C TYR A 99 -3.29 -12.76 2.24
N THR A 100 -3.35 -12.59 3.57
CA THR A 100 -3.85 -11.35 4.18
C THR A 100 -2.71 -10.41 4.56
N SER A 101 -2.96 -9.12 4.46
CA SER A 101 -2.05 -8.07 4.93
C SER A 101 -2.84 -7.05 5.73
N PHE A 102 -2.68 -7.08 7.05
CA PHE A 102 -3.25 -6.05 7.91
C PHE A 102 -2.47 -4.75 7.73
N THR A 103 -3.16 -3.61 7.70
CA THR A 103 -2.56 -2.29 7.43
C THR A 103 -2.64 -1.36 8.65
N GLY A 104 -3.14 -1.85 9.78
CA GLY A 104 -3.44 -1.06 10.97
C GLY A 104 -4.90 -0.62 11.07
N SER A 105 -5.64 -0.61 9.96
CA SER A 105 -7.08 -0.33 9.96
C SER A 105 -7.91 -1.17 8.99
N GLN A 106 -7.25 -1.80 8.02
CA GLN A 106 -7.89 -2.63 7.01
C GLN A 106 -7.10 -3.91 6.78
N CYS A 107 -7.81 -4.98 6.42
CA CYS A 107 -7.20 -6.22 5.95
C CYS A 107 -7.31 -6.27 4.43
N CYS A 108 -6.16 -6.40 3.79
CA CYS A 108 -6.06 -6.48 2.34
C CYS A 108 -5.82 -7.92 1.89
N VAL A 109 -6.42 -8.30 0.78
CA VAL A 109 -6.18 -9.53 0.04
C VAL A 109 -5.98 -9.21 -1.44
N PRO A 110 -5.35 -10.10 -2.23
CA PRO A 110 -5.15 -9.86 -3.66
C PRO A 110 -6.47 -9.55 -4.38
N GLU A 111 -6.43 -8.62 -5.35
CA GLU A 111 -7.62 -8.16 -6.07
C GLU A 111 -8.32 -9.27 -6.88
N ASP A 112 -7.59 -10.33 -7.27
CA ASP A 112 -8.11 -11.49 -7.99
C ASP A 112 -8.88 -12.50 -7.11
N PHE A 113 -8.93 -12.28 -5.79
CA PHE A 113 -9.70 -13.14 -4.89
C PHE A 113 -11.20 -12.84 -5.00
N LYS A 114 -12.01 -13.89 -4.95
CA LYS A 114 -13.45 -13.73 -4.78
C LYS A 114 -13.77 -13.63 -3.30
N CYS A 115 -14.33 -12.49 -2.90
CA CYS A 115 -14.75 -12.24 -1.53
C CYS A 115 -16.28 -12.32 -1.39
N TRP A 116 -16.76 -12.90 -0.30
CA TRP A 116 -18.17 -12.91 0.08
C TRP A 116 -18.32 -12.65 1.57
N TYR A 117 -19.45 -12.07 1.96
CA TYR A 117 -19.80 -11.91 3.36
C TYR A 117 -19.96 -13.29 4.02
N GLY A 118 -19.26 -13.52 5.13
CA GLY A 118 -19.31 -14.83 5.77
C GLY A 118 -18.55 -14.92 7.08
N SER A 119 -18.81 -16.02 7.79
CA SER A 119 -18.08 -16.44 8.98
C SER A 119 -17.41 -17.80 8.72
N ASN A 120 -16.52 -18.22 9.63
CA ASN A 120 -15.80 -19.50 9.56
C ASN A 120 -14.94 -19.68 8.28
N CYS A 121 -14.32 -18.60 7.77
CA CYS A 121 -13.52 -18.61 6.54
C CYS A 121 -12.41 -19.68 6.58
N GLU A 122 -11.77 -19.87 7.74
CA GLU A 122 -10.66 -20.81 7.91
C GLU A 122 -11.09 -22.26 7.65
N GLN A 123 -12.32 -22.62 8.03
CA GLN A 123 -12.88 -23.97 7.78
C GLN A 123 -13.18 -24.20 6.30
N GLN A 124 -13.34 -23.13 5.53
CA GLN A 124 -13.62 -23.16 4.09
C GLN A 124 -12.34 -23.00 3.25
N GLY A 125 -11.16 -22.95 3.89
CA GLY A 125 -9.89 -22.68 3.21
C GLY A 125 -9.75 -21.25 2.69
N ALA A 126 -10.59 -20.32 3.15
CA ALA A 126 -10.60 -18.93 2.74
C ALA A 126 -9.85 -18.04 3.75
N SER A 127 -9.26 -16.96 3.25
CA SER A 127 -8.68 -15.89 4.05
C SER A 127 -9.79 -14.97 4.58
N ARG A 128 -9.70 -14.55 5.84
CA ARG A 128 -10.63 -13.62 6.45
C ARG A 128 -10.10 -12.18 6.35
N ALA A 129 -10.89 -11.30 5.76
CA ALA A 129 -10.65 -9.87 5.70
C ALA A 129 -11.86 -9.11 6.26
N GLY A 130 -11.85 -8.89 7.57
CA GLY A 130 -12.98 -8.29 8.30
C GLY A 130 -14.17 -9.24 8.37
N VAL A 131 -15.28 -8.83 7.76
CA VAL A 131 -16.52 -9.62 7.67
C VAL A 131 -16.60 -10.48 6.39
N ASN A 132 -15.56 -10.43 5.55
CA ASN A 132 -15.52 -11.16 4.29
C ASN A 132 -14.58 -12.36 4.38
N CYS A 133 -15.00 -13.46 3.77
CA CYS A 133 -14.16 -14.59 3.42
C CYS A 133 -13.73 -14.44 1.96
N CYS A 134 -12.46 -14.65 1.67
CA CYS A 134 -11.85 -14.43 0.38
C CYS A 134 -10.99 -15.63 -0.03
N SER A 135 -11.19 -16.14 -1.24
CA SER A 135 -10.41 -17.25 -1.80
C SER A 135 -10.04 -17.01 -3.25
N GLN A 136 -8.95 -17.64 -3.71
CA GLN A 136 -8.62 -17.70 -5.12
C GLN A 136 -9.73 -18.42 -5.89
N GLN A 137 -10.11 -17.91 -7.06
CA GLN A 137 -10.84 -18.72 -8.03
C GLN A 137 -9.85 -19.69 -8.66
N MET A 138 -10.19 -20.98 -8.64
CA MET A 138 -9.60 -21.99 -9.52
C MET A 138 -10.21 -21.88 -10.91
#